data_AF-A0A379Y800-F1
#
_entry.id   AF-A0A379Y800-F1
#
_cell.length_a   1.000
_cell.length_b   1.000
_cell.length_c   1.000
_cell.angle_alpha   90.00
_cell.angle_beta   90.00
_cell.angle_gamma   90.00
#
_symmetry.space_group_name_H-M   'P 1'
#
loop_
_entity.id
_entity.type
_entity.pdbx_description
1 polymer ?
#
loop_
_entity_poly.entity_id
_entity_poly.type
_entity_poly.pdbx_seq_one_letter_code
_entity_poly.pdbx_strand_id
1 'polypeptide(L)' 'MNRQKKPIYTRGIAERNFERKFQLAEHIQIKGAKLENGLLYIDMQRIVPETLKPRRIEIK' A
#
# COMPACT_ATOMS: atom_id res chain seq x y z
N MET A 1 37.60 -10.07 39.58
CA MET A 1 36.17 -9.88 39.25
C MET A 1 36.00 -8.54 38.52
N ASN A 2 36.17 -8.51 37.19
CA ASN A 2 35.99 -7.29 36.39
C ASN A 2 34.93 -7.55 35.33
N ARG A 3 33.67 -7.18 35.61
CA ARG A 3 32.62 -7.14 34.59
C ARG A 3 32.71 -5.80 33.87
N GLN A 4 33.50 -5.74 32.80
CA GLN A 4 33.41 -4.64 31.85
C GLN A 4 32.03 -4.67 31.20
N LYS A 5 31.18 -3.67 31.49
CA LYS A 5 29.90 -3.48 30.80
C LYS A 5 30.19 -3.09 29.36
N LYS A 6 29.93 -4.01 28.42
CA LYS A 6 29.92 -3.71 26.98
C LYS A 6 28.84 -2.66 26.70
N PRO A 7 29.14 -1.59 25.94
CA PRO A 7 28.10 -0.65 25.51
C PRO A 7 27.14 -1.37 24.55
N ILE A 8 25.85 -1.31 24.85
CA ILE A 8 24.79 -1.86 24.01
C ILE A 8 24.35 -0.74 23.06
N TYR A 9 24.71 -0.85 21.79
CA TYR A 9 24.25 0.07 20.75
C TYR A 9 22.90 -0.41 20.23
N THR A 10 21.81 0.11 20.79
CA THR A 10 20.47 -0.07 20.23
C THR A 10 20.02 1.25 19.63
N ARG A 11 20.20 1.40 18.31
CA ARG A 11 19.55 2.49 17.58
C ARG A 11 18.10 2.04 17.34
N GLY A 12 17.18 2.59 18.14
CA GLY A 12 15.75 2.32 17.99
C GLY A 12 15.20 2.77 16.62
N ILE A 13 13.97 2.39 16.33
CA ILE A 13 13.24 2.90 15.17
C ILE A 13 12.88 4.35 15.46
N ALA A 14 13.22 5.27 14.55
CA ALA A 14 12.88 6.67 14.70
C ALA A 14 11.38 6.87 14.45
N GLU A 15 10.65 7.36 15.46
CA GLU A 15 9.28 7.83 15.34
C GLU A 15 9.28 9.17 14.62
N ARG A 16 8.83 9.17 13.36
CA ARG A 16 8.72 10.37 12.53
C ARG A 16 7.37 10.40 11.86
N ASN A 17 6.78 11.58 11.78
CA ASN A 17 5.59 11.82 10.97
C ASN A 17 5.92 11.48 9.51
N PHE A 18 4.97 10.86 8.81
CA PHE A 18 5.10 10.51 7.41
C PHE A 18 3.81 10.85 6.65
N GLU A 19 3.96 11.16 5.37
CA GLU A 19 2.85 11.33 4.43
C GLU A 19 3.20 10.57 3.15
N ARG A 20 2.23 9.85 2.57
CA ARG A 20 2.38 9.15 1.29
C ARG A 20 1.19 9.50 0.41
N LYS A 21 1.49 10.04 -0.79
CA LYS A 21 0.50 10.30 -1.84
C LYS A 21 0.66 9.27 -2.93
N PHE A 22 -0.45 8.74 -3.41
CA PHE A 22 -0.49 7.76 -4.50
C PHE A 22 -1.37 8.30 -5.61
N GLN A 23 -0.91 8.15 -6.86
CA GLN A 23 -1.74 8.42 -8.02
C GLN A 23 -2.51 7.15 -8.35
N LEU A 24 -3.83 7.26 -8.43
CA LEU A 24 -4.69 6.16 -8.85
C LEU A 24 -4.73 6.11 -10.38
N ALA A 25 -4.71 4.89 -10.92
CA ALA A 25 -4.95 4.68 -12.33
C ALA A 25 -6.42 4.99 -12.68
N GLU A 26 -6.68 5.21 -13.96
CA GLU A 26 -8.03 5.41 -14.46
C GLU A 26 -8.93 4.23 -14.09
N HIS A 27 -10.18 4.52 -13.72
CA HIS A 27 -11.18 3.53 -13.32
C HIS A 27 -10.91 2.79 -11.99
N ILE A 28 -9.95 3.23 -11.19
CA ILE A 28 -9.76 2.70 -9.83
C ILE A 28 -10.69 3.43 -8.85
N GLN A 29 -11.39 2.66 -8.02
CA GLN A 29 -12.16 3.16 -6.89
C GLN A 29 -11.66 2.55 -5.59
N ILE A 30 -11.57 3.37 -4.53
CA ILE A 30 -11.27 2.92 -3.18
C ILE A 30 -12.53 2.30 -2.57
N LYS A 31 -12.40 1.10 -2.01
CA LYS A 31 -13.48 0.39 -1.31
C LYS A 31 -13.35 0.46 0.20
N GLY A 32 -12.13 0.58 0.72
CA GLY A 32 -11.89 0.63 2.15
C GLY A 32 -10.42 0.81 2.48
N ALA A 33 -10.17 0.98 3.77
CA ALA A 33 -8.84 1.00 4.35
C ALA A 33 -8.88 0.26 5.69
N LYS A 34 -7.85 -0.53 5.98
CA LYS A 34 -7.69 -1.23 7.26
C LYS A 34 -6.26 -1.16 7.75
N LEU A 35 -6.08 -0.97 9.06
CA LEU A 35 -4.77 -0.99 9.72
C LEU A 35 -4.69 -2.28 10.54
N GLU A 36 -3.76 -3.16 10.18
CA GLU A 36 -3.62 -4.48 10.81
C GLU A 36 -2.13 -4.82 10.93
N ASN A 37 -1.69 -5.27 12.11
CA ASN A 37 -0.28 -5.62 12.38
C ASN A 37 0.74 -4.53 12.00
N GLY A 38 0.36 -3.26 12.16
CA GLY A 38 1.22 -2.11 11.81
C GLY A 38 1.30 -1.79 10.31
N LEU A 39 0.47 -2.41 9.47
CA LEU A 39 0.41 -2.16 8.03
C LEU A 39 -0.95 -1.58 7.65
N LEU A 40 -0.92 -0.46 6.92
CA LEU A 40 -2.10 0.14 6.32
C LEU A 40 -2.37 -0.53 4.97
N TYR A 41 -3.48 -1.24 4.87
CA TYR A 41 -4.00 -1.82 3.63
C TYR A 41 -5.09 -0.91 3.06
N ILE A 42 -5.02 -0.64 1.75
CA ILE A 42 -6.02 0.13 1.01
C ILE A 42 -6.66 -0.80 -0.02
N ASP A 43 -7.96 -1.04 0.13
CA ASP A 43 -8.71 -1.90 -0.79
C ASP A 43 -9.14 -1.08 -2.00
N MET A 44 -8.77 -1.54 -3.19
CA MET A 44 -9.01 -0.87 -4.46
C MET A 44 -9.63 -1.83 -5.46
N GLN A 45 -10.61 -1.35 -6.21
CA GLN A 45 -11.24 -2.10 -7.30
C GLN A 45 -11.14 -1.32 -8.60
N ARG A 46 -10.85 -2.03 -9.70
CA ARG A 46 -10.97 -1.49 -11.05
C ARG A 46 -12.39 -1.66 -11.58
N ILE A 47 -13.05 -0.58 -11.95
CA ILE A 47 -14.40 -0.57 -12.53
C ILE A 47 -14.31 -0.09 -13.97
N VAL A 48 -14.07 -1.02 -14.90
CA VAL A 48 -14.00 -0.69 -16.34
C VAL A 48 -15.41 -0.42 -16.88
N PRO A 49 -15.67 0.76 -17.47
CA PRO A 49 -16.93 1.05 -18.14
C PRO A 49 -17.31 0.00 -19.17
N GLU A 50 -18.61 -0.30 -19.28
CA GLU A 50 -19.09 -1.29 -20.26
C GLU A 50 -18.81 -0.88 -21.70
N THR A 51 -18.71 0.43 -21.96
CA THR A 51 -18.38 1.01 -23.27
C THR A 51 -16.97 0.66 -23.74
N LEU A 52 -16.07 0.29 -22.83
CA LEU A 52 -14.71 -0.15 -23.12
C LEU A 52 -14.61 -1.68 -23.25
N LYS A 53 -15.72 -2.42 -23.10
CA LYS A 53 -15.73 -3.86 -23.37
C LYS A 53 -15.35 -4.09 -24.84
N PRO A 54 -14.41 -5.00 -25.13
CA PRO A 54 -14.02 -5.31 -26.50
C PRO A 54 -15.26 -5.77 -27.27
N ARG A 55 -15.58 -5.07 -28.37
CA ARG A 55 -16.66 -5.49 -29.27
C ARG A 55 -16.18 -6.71 -30.04
N ARG A 56 -16.95 -7.79 -30.02
CA ARG A 56 -16.70 -8.96 -30.87
C ARG A 56 -16.98 -8.54 -32.32
N ILE A 57 -15.96 -8.61 -33.17
CA ILE A 57 -16.09 -8.40 -34.61
C ILE A 57 -16.25 -9.79 -35.23
N GLU A 58 -17.37 -10.02 -35.93
CA GLU A 58 -17.52 -11.21 -36.76
C GLU A 58 -16.61 -11.09 -37.98
N ILE A 59 -15.76 -12.08 -38.21
CA ILE A 59 -15.02 -12.24 -39.47
C ILE A 59 -15.94 -13.06 -40.39
N LYS A 60 -16.30 -12.49 -41.54
CA LYS A 60 -16.97 -13.21 -42.64
C LYS A 60 -15.94 -13.85 -43.55
#